data_AF-A0AAD4M6C5-F1
#
_entry.id   AF-A0AAD4M6C5-F1
#
_cell.length_a   1.000
_cell.length_b   1.000
_cell.length_c   1.000
_cell.angle_alpha   90.00
_cell.angle_beta   90.00
_cell.angle_gamma   90.00
#
_symmetry.space_group_name_H-M   'P 1'
#
loop_
_entity.id
_entity.type
_entity.pdbx_description
1 polymer ?
#
loop_
_entity_poly.entity_id
_entity_poly.type
_entity_poly.pdbx_seq_one_letter_code
_entity_poly.pdbx_strand_id
1 'polypeptide(L)'
;MVGSTGGALISSCSHDDGTPGIKVQLPVLWHLDFPPPIEPPPLSHITFPPSFSERKLIQPWAVILSGLSDKERLQCCLVSKLIRYAVCSSAYNKLSSAFSGRRLSLVLQQYGSSSVMMNFWPYLRQREQEVLERKNIVMSSFLLPAFQGPNNLISTRLWASPDNERQLTIALRFLLTRLWFALSAVIESANVARDTWLHSVITDVVEKVGGEIWCVTVQNSLSGQFQVFHVLEATCEVLGLAGGTHDDEKLRPDWATYIEQRKGNPDKTSPLYEAMRWADYGEYERGISRHWLRRTSQMGVQGAALRRIAERYTLACVLTLRHSLSGSWMTSPQMAQEFAGLSQHRALAVPAKATRVNLHHHVESVHLTATSGRPLHPALAVVQTPTREYYILKDNGLEVGCEEVGVASVWRRILGCDARGEPVERAKVSFKELQAYVRGL
;
A
#
# COMPACT_ATOMS: atom_id res chain seq x y z
N MET A 1 27.40 30.21 4.81
CA MET A 1 26.68 29.79 6.02
C MET A 1 25.61 28.81 5.58
N VAL A 2 25.91 27.53 5.73
CA VAL A 2 25.16 26.42 5.15
C VAL A 2 24.56 25.64 6.31
N GLY A 3 23.22 25.60 6.38
CA GLY A 3 22.48 24.70 7.25
C GLY A 3 22.06 23.47 6.46
N SER A 4 22.71 22.34 6.74
CA SER A 4 22.34 21.02 6.24
C SER A 4 21.45 20.35 7.28
N THR A 5 20.21 20.00 6.91
CA THR A 5 19.31 19.19 7.72
C THR A 5 19.58 17.71 7.44
N GLY A 6 20.17 17.03 8.42
CA GLY A 6 20.43 15.60 8.40
C GLY A 6 19.15 14.77 8.59
N GLY A 7 19.00 13.74 7.75
CA GLY A 7 18.03 12.67 7.95
C GLY A 7 18.46 11.78 9.12
N ALA A 8 17.63 11.71 10.15
CA ALA A 8 17.86 10.86 11.31
C ALA A 8 17.51 9.39 10.97
N LEU A 9 18.54 8.58 10.73
CA LEU A 9 18.48 7.14 10.96
C LEU A 9 18.57 6.93 12.47
N ILE A 10 17.49 6.47 13.09
CA ILE A 10 17.47 6.08 14.50
C ILE A 10 18.25 4.78 14.63
N SER A 11 19.55 4.89 14.87
CA SER A 11 20.39 3.81 15.39
C SER A 11 20.67 4.13 16.86
N SER A 12 19.94 3.50 17.77
CA SER A 12 20.13 3.66 19.21
C SER A 12 21.20 2.70 19.71
N CYS A 13 22.45 3.17 19.82
CA CYS A 13 23.46 2.54 20.67
C CYS A 13 23.27 3.08 22.10
N SER A 14 22.66 2.29 22.97
CA SER A 14 22.53 2.59 24.40
C SER A 14 23.71 1.99 25.17
N HIS A 15 24.40 2.81 25.96
CA HIS A 15 25.31 2.36 27.01
C HIS A 15 24.54 1.59 28.10
N ASP A 16 25.07 0.43 28.48
CA ASP A 16 24.56 -0.45 29.53
C ASP A 16 24.88 0.14 30.92
N ASP A 17 23.85 0.62 31.62
CA ASP A 17 23.84 0.71 33.08
C ASP A 17 22.92 -0.41 33.61
N GLY A 18 23.48 -1.28 34.46
CA GLY A 18 22.95 -2.58 34.87
C GLY A 18 21.70 -2.59 35.76
N THR A 19 20.67 -1.83 35.40
CA THR A 19 19.30 -2.05 35.90
C THR A 19 18.48 -2.69 34.79
N PRO A 20 17.63 -3.71 35.08
CA PRO A 20 16.68 -4.24 34.10
C PRO A 20 15.56 -3.21 33.88
N GLY A 21 15.92 -2.09 33.24
CA GLY A 21 14.98 -1.13 32.75
C GLY A 21 14.13 -1.81 31.70
N ILE A 22 12.82 -1.88 31.95
CA ILE A 22 11.84 -2.29 30.95
C ILE A 22 12.04 -1.35 29.76
N LYS A 23 12.69 -1.85 28.70
CA LYS A 23 12.83 -1.11 27.44
C LYS A 23 11.43 -0.97 26.87
N VAL A 24 10.80 0.18 27.09
CA VAL A 24 9.50 0.52 26.52
C VAL A 24 9.71 0.63 25.01
N GLN A 25 9.34 -0.42 24.28
CA GLN A 25 9.41 -0.43 22.84
C GLN A 25 8.34 0.52 22.29
N LEU A 26 8.77 1.55 21.57
CA LEU A 26 7.84 2.49 20.95
C LEU A 26 6.99 1.76 19.90
N PRO A 27 5.67 2.05 19.83
CA PRO A 27 4.79 1.40 18.87
C PRO A 27 5.16 1.76 17.44
N VAL A 28 5.15 0.75 16.57
CA VAL A 28 5.37 0.93 15.13
C VAL A 28 4.20 1.72 14.54
N LEU A 29 4.50 2.92 14.02
CA LEU A 29 3.52 3.85 13.46
C LEU A 29 3.03 3.44 12.06
N TRP A 30 3.93 2.88 11.25
CA TRP A 30 3.69 2.51 9.85
C TRP A 30 4.05 1.03 9.67
N HIS A 31 3.14 0.25 9.08
CA HIS A 31 3.38 -1.17 8.88
C HIS A 31 3.66 -1.51 7.40
N LEU A 32 2.77 -1.14 6.46
CA LEU A 32 2.99 -1.32 5.00
C LEU A 32 3.05 0.02 4.23
N ASP A 33 3.11 1.14 4.95
CA ASP A 33 3.43 2.44 4.38
C ASP A 33 4.95 2.62 4.37
N PHE A 34 5.57 2.63 3.19
CA PHE A 34 7.01 2.85 3.05
C PHE A 34 7.35 4.32 3.26
N PRO A 35 8.57 4.61 3.75
CA PRO A 35 9.05 5.99 3.83
C PRO A 35 9.01 6.66 2.45
N PRO A 36 8.88 7.99 2.40
CA PRO A 36 8.96 8.73 1.15
C PRO A 36 10.29 8.42 0.45
N PRO A 37 10.33 8.44 -0.88
CA PRO A 37 11.54 8.13 -1.62
C PRO A 37 12.63 9.13 -1.27
N ILE A 38 13.84 8.61 -1.09
CA ILE A 38 15.04 9.42 -0.93
C ILE A 38 15.29 10.15 -2.25
N GLU A 39 15.68 11.43 -2.19
CA GLU A 39 16.04 12.20 -3.38
C GLU A 39 17.11 11.48 -4.21
N PRO A 40 17.05 11.54 -5.56
CA PRO A 40 18.08 10.93 -6.39
C PRO A 40 19.47 11.50 -6.05
N PRO A 41 20.52 10.67 -5.91
CA PRO A 41 21.87 11.15 -5.66
C PRO A 41 22.32 12.03 -6.83
N PRO A 42 23.15 13.05 -6.57
CA PRO A 42 23.72 13.87 -7.62
C PRO A 42 24.55 12.98 -8.56
N LEU A 43 24.26 13.05 -9.86
CA LEU A 43 25.01 12.32 -10.86
C LEU A 43 26.20 13.14 -11.33
N SER A 44 27.30 12.45 -11.58
CA SER A 44 28.53 13.04 -12.13
C SER A 44 28.77 12.55 -13.55
N HIS A 45 29.44 13.36 -14.35
CA HIS A 45 29.93 12.93 -15.65
C HIS A 45 30.94 11.80 -15.49
N ILE A 46 30.92 10.85 -16.42
CA ILE A 46 31.94 9.81 -16.50
C ILE A 46 33.27 10.48 -16.90
N THR A 47 34.16 10.64 -15.94
CA THR A 47 35.53 11.11 -16.18
C THR A 47 36.27 10.06 -17.01
N PHE A 48 37.14 10.50 -17.93
CA PHE A 48 37.95 9.64 -18.83
C PHE A 48 37.24 9.04 -20.06
N PRO A 49 36.64 9.86 -20.95
CA PRO A 49 36.10 9.35 -22.20
C PRO A 49 37.18 8.65 -23.05
N PRO A 50 36.86 7.53 -23.72
CA PRO A 50 37.77 6.90 -24.66
C PRO A 50 37.98 7.79 -25.90
N SER A 51 38.87 7.36 -26.79
CA SER A 51 39.15 8.10 -28.03
C SER A 51 37.88 8.23 -28.89
N PHE A 52 37.82 9.24 -29.75
CA PHE A 52 36.60 9.53 -30.52
C PHE A 52 36.19 8.34 -31.42
N SER A 53 37.16 7.62 -32.00
CA SER A 53 36.94 6.44 -32.83
C SER A 53 36.35 5.25 -32.06
N GLU A 54 36.62 5.14 -30.76
CA GLU A 54 36.13 4.06 -29.89
C GLU A 54 34.73 4.36 -29.33
N ARG A 55 34.26 5.62 -29.34
CA ARG A 55 32.98 5.99 -28.71
C ARG A 55 31.77 5.26 -29.30
N LYS A 56 31.83 4.89 -30.60
CA LYS A 56 30.80 4.09 -31.27
C LYS A 56 30.65 2.68 -30.69
N LEU A 57 31.69 2.16 -30.02
CA LEU A 57 31.68 0.82 -29.42
C LEU A 57 31.12 0.81 -27.99
N ILE A 58 30.98 1.98 -27.34
CA ILE A 58 30.55 2.07 -25.95
C ILE A 58 29.15 1.46 -25.77
N GLN A 59 28.18 1.80 -26.62
CA GLN A 59 26.80 1.39 -26.45
C GLN A 59 26.61 -0.14 -26.56
N PRO A 60 27.11 -0.83 -27.62
CA PRO A 60 27.06 -2.28 -27.68
C PRO A 60 27.68 -2.97 -26.46
N TRP A 61 28.87 -2.51 -26.03
CA TRP A 61 29.52 -3.05 -24.84
C TRP A 61 28.71 -2.78 -23.56
N ALA A 62 28.16 -1.58 -23.40
CA ALA A 62 27.35 -1.22 -22.24
C ALA A 62 26.10 -2.10 -22.12
N VAL A 63 25.50 -2.53 -23.24
CA VAL A 63 24.38 -3.49 -23.24
C VAL A 63 24.85 -4.87 -22.79
N ILE A 64 25.93 -5.41 -23.37
CA ILE A 64 26.49 -6.71 -22.98
C ILE A 64 26.86 -6.73 -21.50
N LEU A 65 27.59 -5.71 -21.05
CA LEU A 65 28.08 -5.58 -19.68
C LEU A 65 26.94 -5.40 -18.67
N SER A 66 25.76 -4.93 -19.08
CA SER A 66 24.60 -4.77 -18.19
C SER A 66 24.06 -6.12 -17.66
N GLY A 67 24.27 -7.20 -18.43
CA GLY A 67 23.87 -8.55 -18.08
C GLY A 67 24.84 -9.28 -17.14
N LEU A 68 26.03 -8.72 -16.90
CA LEU A 68 27.05 -9.34 -16.05
C LEU A 68 26.81 -9.06 -14.55
N SER A 69 27.32 -9.96 -13.71
CA SER A 69 27.38 -9.77 -12.26
C SER A 69 28.35 -8.64 -11.88
N ASP A 70 28.26 -8.16 -10.63
CA ASP A 70 29.16 -7.12 -10.12
C ASP A 70 30.63 -7.57 -10.12
N LYS A 71 30.88 -8.84 -9.81
CA LYS A 71 32.23 -9.43 -9.80
C LYS A 71 32.82 -9.47 -11.19
N GLU A 72 32.05 -9.91 -12.19
CA GLU A 72 32.49 -9.96 -13.59
C GLU A 72 32.74 -8.56 -14.15
N ARG A 73 31.85 -7.59 -13.88
CA ARG A 73 32.04 -6.20 -14.31
C ARG A 73 33.31 -5.58 -13.73
N LEU A 74 33.64 -5.90 -12.48
CA LEU A 74 34.88 -5.45 -11.86
C LEU A 74 36.12 -5.97 -12.62
N GLN A 75 36.10 -7.23 -13.06
CA GLN A 75 37.17 -7.79 -13.89
C GLN A 75 37.23 -7.10 -15.27
N CYS A 76 36.08 -6.85 -15.90
CA CYS A 76 36.01 -6.15 -17.18
C CYS A 76 36.62 -4.73 -17.11
N CYS A 77 36.46 -4.01 -16.00
CA CYS A 77 37.04 -2.67 -15.80
C CYS A 77 38.58 -2.61 -15.92
N LEU A 78 39.26 -3.74 -15.78
CA LEU A 78 40.71 -3.87 -15.87
C LEU A 78 41.21 -4.04 -17.32
N VAL A 79 40.32 -4.40 -18.25
CA VAL A 79 40.70 -4.76 -19.64
C VAL A 79 41.16 -3.53 -20.43
N SER A 80 40.38 -2.46 -20.45
CA SER A 80 40.73 -1.24 -21.19
C SER A 80 39.93 -0.03 -20.72
N LYS A 81 40.37 1.17 -21.13
CA LYS A 81 39.66 2.43 -20.89
C LYS A 81 38.26 2.43 -21.52
N LEU A 82 38.12 1.86 -22.72
CA LEU A 82 36.83 1.70 -23.40
C LEU A 82 35.87 0.84 -22.58
N ILE A 83 36.32 -0.35 -22.12
CA ILE A 83 35.47 -1.26 -21.35
C ILE A 83 35.09 -0.64 -20.02
N ARG A 84 36.03 0.03 -19.32
CA ARG A 84 35.72 0.75 -18.08
C ARG A 84 34.64 1.82 -18.29
N TYR A 85 34.75 2.61 -19.35
CA TYR A 85 33.73 3.60 -19.70
C TYR A 85 32.39 2.94 -20.00
N ALA A 86 32.38 1.83 -20.76
CA ALA A 86 31.18 1.06 -21.05
C ALA A 86 30.55 0.44 -19.80
N VAL A 87 31.34 0.01 -18.81
CA VAL A 87 30.83 -0.42 -17.50
C VAL A 87 30.12 0.74 -16.80
N CYS A 88 30.69 1.94 -16.78
CA CYS A 88 30.03 3.12 -16.22
C CYS A 88 28.70 3.43 -16.93
N SER A 89 28.66 3.35 -18.27
CA SER A 89 27.44 3.54 -19.05
C SER A 89 26.42 2.38 -18.91
N SER A 90 26.85 1.17 -18.56
CA SER A 90 25.97 -0.02 -18.47
C SER A 90 24.85 0.11 -17.43
N ALA A 91 25.04 0.96 -16.41
CA ALA A 91 24.00 1.22 -15.40
C ALA A 91 22.71 1.78 -16.01
N TYR A 92 22.82 2.60 -17.07
CA TYR A 92 21.66 3.11 -17.81
C TYR A 92 20.81 1.98 -18.40
N ASN A 93 21.45 0.95 -18.98
CA ASN A 93 20.74 -0.18 -19.56
C ASN A 93 20.05 -1.03 -18.48
N LYS A 94 20.69 -1.22 -17.31
CA LYS A 94 20.06 -1.90 -16.16
C LYS A 94 18.88 -1.13 -15.60
N LEU A 95 19.00 0.19 -15.50
CA LEU A 95 17.89 1.05 -15.09
C LEU A 95 16.73 0.98 -16.10
N SER A 96 17.05 1.06 -17.40
CA SER A 96 16.04 0.99 -18.46
C SER A 96 15.33 -0.36 -18.52
N SER A 97 16.00 -1.46 -18.18
CA SER A 97 15.37 -2.79 -18.18
C SER A 97 14.60 -3.09 -16.89
N ALA A 98 15.19 -2.81 -15.72
CA ALA A 98 14.62 -3.22 -14.43
C ALA A 98 13.80 -2.13 -13.71
N PHE A 99 14.00 -0.86 -14.06
CA PHE A 99 13.44 0.30 -13.37
C PHE A 99 12.75 1.29 -14.34
N SER A 100 12.28 0.82 -15.49
CA SER A 100 11.57 1.64 -16.47
C SER A 100 10.24 2.18 -15.93
N GLY A 101 10.07 3.49 -16.02
CA GLY A 101 8.83 4.19 -15.66
C GLY A 101 9.08 5.68 -15.42
N ARG A 102 8.03 6.37 -14.98
CA ARG A 102 8.02 7.84 -14.79
C ARG A 102 9.17 8.34 -13.93
N ARG A 103 9.52 7.63 -12.84
CA ARG A 103 10.61 8.06 -11.94
C ARG A 103 11.97 8.10 -12.64
N LEU A 104 12.27 7.09 -13.46
CA LEU A 104 13.50 7.08 -14.26
C LEU A 104 13.44 8.19 -15.32
N SER A 105 12.30 8.36 -16.00
CA SER A 105 12.13 9.41 -17.01
C SER A 105 12.36 10.81 -16.45
N LEU A 106 11.89 11.11 -15.24
CA LEU A 106 12.12 12.40 -14.57
C LEU A 106 13.61 12.64 -14.28
N VAL A 107 14.32 11.61 -13.81
CA VAL A 107 15.78 11.71 -13.60
C VAL A 107 16.49 11.92 -14.94
N LEU A 108 16.13 11.20 -15.99
CA LEU A 108 16.73 11.37 -17.32
C LEU A 108 16.47 12.78 -17.88
N GLN A 109 15.26 13.31 -17.67
CA GLN A 109 14.88 14.65 -18.11
C GLN A 109 15.72 15.74 -17.40
N GLN A 110 16.05 15.56 -16.13
CA GLN A 110 16.90 16.49 -15.36
C GLN A 110 18.29 16.69 -15.98
N TYR A 111 18.84 15.66 -16.63
CA TYR A 111 20.17 15.72 -17.26
C TYR A 111 20.13 15.87 -18.79
N GLY A 112 18.95 15.88 -19.40
CA GLY A 112 18.73 16.13 -20.83
C GLY A 112 19.61 15.28 -21.76
N SER A 113 20.16 15.93 -22.78
CA SER A 113 21.04 15.28 -23.78
C SER A 113 22.37 14.78 -23.19
N SER A 114 22.76 15.24 -21.99
CA SER A 114 23.99 14.80 -21.33
C SER A 114 23.85 13.46 -20.61
N SER A 115 22.64 12.89 -20.53
CA SER A 115 22.37 11.60 -19.89
C SER A 115 23.32 10.48 -20.33
N VAL A 116 23.64 10.37 -21.61
CA VAL A 116 24.54 9.32 -22.15
C VAL A 116 25.95 9.37 -21.55
N MET A 117 26.38 10.52 -21.02
CA MET A 117 27.70 10.72 -20.41
C MET A 117 27.66 10.72 -18.87
N MET A 118 26.51 10.48 -18.26
CA MET A 118 26.36 10.48 -16.80
C MET A 118 26.64 9.10 -16.22
N ASN A 119 27.24 9.09 -15.03
CA ASN A 119 27.43 7.89 -14.24
C ASN A 119 26.16 7.58 -13.44
N PHE A 120 25.31 6.68 -13.95
CA PHE A 120 24.05 6.29 -13.31
C PHE A 120 24.18 5.25 -12.19
N TRP A 121 25.39 4.76 -11.90
CA TRP A 121 25.59 3.75 -10.86
C TRP A 121 25.09 4.14 -9.46
N PRO A 122 25.32 5.37 -8.96
CA PRO A 122 24.78 5.78 -7.67
C PRO A 122 23.26 5.65 -7.60
N TYR A 123 22.56 6.10 -8.66
CA TYR A 123 21.11 5.98 -8.75
C TYR A 123 20.66 4.52 -8.85
N LEU A 124 21.30 3.70 -9.69
CA LEU A 124 21.00 2.27 -9.75
C LEU A 124 21.12 1.58 -8.39
N ARG A 125 22.20 1.84 -7.64
CA ARG A 125 22.40 1.28 -6.30
C ARG A 125 21.35 1.72 -5.30
N GLN A 126 20.97 2.99 -5.32
CA GLN A 126 19.87 3.50 -4.50
C GLN A 126 18.57 2.74 -4.81
N ARG A 127 18.25 2.51 -6.09
CA ARG A 127 17.02 1.81 -6.49
C ARG A 127 17.04 0.32 -6.15
N GLU A 128 18.17 -0.35 -6.28
CA GLU A 128 18.39 -1.73 -5.84
C GLU A 128 18.20 -1.85 -4.31
N GLN A 129 18.77 -0.92 -3.55
CA GLN A 129 18.63 -0.86 -2.09
C GLN A 129 17.19 -0.61 -1.65
N GLU A 130 16.49 0.34 -2.27
CA GLU A 130 15.06 0.62 -2.01
C GLU A 130 14.20 -0.65 -2.19
N VAL A 131 14.44 -1.41 -3.27
CA VAL A 131 13.75 -2.69 -3.53
C VAL A 131 14.05 -3.72 -2.44
N LEU A 132 15.32 -3.83 -2.03
CA LEU A 132 15.74 -4.78 -1.01
C LEU A 132 15.11 -4.45 0.35
N GLU A 133 15.13 -3.19 0.77
CA GLU A 133 14.52 -2.72 2.01
C GLU A 133 13.01 -2.99 2.05
N ARG A 134 12.31 -2.67 0.95
CA ARG A 134 10.88 -2.95 0.80
C ARG A 134 10.57 -4.44 0.90
N LYS A 135 11.38 -5.29 0.26
CA LYS A 135 11.25 -6.75 0.38
C LYS A 135 11.46 -7.19 1.82
N ASN A 136 12.48 -6.69 2.50
CA ASN A 136 12.75 -7.07 3.90
C ASN A 136 11.60 -6.68 4.83
N ILE A 137 11.01 -5.49 4.65
CA ILE A 137 9.82 -5.07 5.40
C ILE A 137 8.65 -6.05 5.17
N VAL A 138 8.32 -6.35 3.92
CA VAL A 138 7.22 -7.28 3.61
C VAL A 138 7.50 -8.69 4.14
N MET A 139 8.73 -9.19 3.96
CA MET A 139 9.12 -10.53 4.41
C MET A 139 9.20 -10.65 5.93
N SER A 140 9.31 -9.55 6.67
CA SER A 140 9.22 -9.52 8.13
C SER A 140 7.79 -9.33 8.65
N SER A 141 6.84 -9.00 7.76
CA SER A 141 5.43 -8.81 8.10
C SER A 141 4.63 -10.12 8.13
N PHE A 142 3.41 -10.06 8.67
CA PHE A 142 2.47 -11.19 8.67
C PHE A 142 1.97 -11.59 7.28
N LEU A 143 2.21 -10.78 6.24
CA LEU A 143 1.86 -11.13 4.85
C LEU A 143 2.84 -12.10 4.22
N LEU A 144 4.01 -12.35 4.84
CA LEU A 144 5.03 -13.31 4.36
C LEU A 144 4.42 -14.64 3.86
N PRO A 145 3.49 -15.30 4.57
CA PRO A 145 2.94 -16.58 4.12
C PRO A 145 2.29 -16.49 2.74
N ALA A 146 1.61 -15.39 2.43
CA ALA A 146 1.00 -15.16 1.12
C ALA A 146 2.05 -15.09 -0.01
N PHE A 147 3.28 -14.67 0.30
CA PHE A 147 4.40 -14.59 -0.63
C PHE A 147 5.28 -15.85 -0.69
N GLN A 148 5.08 -16.81 0.21
CA GLN A 148 5.79 -18.11 0.20
C GLN A 148 5.07 -19.16 -0.66
N GLY A 149 3.98 -18.78 -1.33
CA GLY A 149 3.27 -19.64 -2.26
C GLY A 149 4.07 -19.95 -3.54
N PRO A 150 3.54 -20.81 -4.42
CA PRO A 150 4.20 -21.17 -5.68
C PRO A 150 4.33 -19.98 -6.65
N ASN A 151 3.52 -18.94 -6.47
CA ASN A 151 3.47 -17.76 -7.33
C ASN A 151 3.83 -16.50 -6.54
N ASN A 152 4.59 -15.61 -7.18
CA ASN A 152 4.78 -14.25 -6.66
C ASN A 152 3.48 -13.45 -6.88
N LEU A 153 2.78 -13.08 -5.81
CA LEU A 153 1.53 -12.31 -5.89
C LEU A 153 1.71 -10.86 -6.39
N ILE A 154 2.95 -10.35 -6.39
CA ILE A 154 3.31 -9.02 -6.90
C ILE A 154 4.42 -9.19 -7.93
N SER A 155 4.24 -8.57 -9.10
CA SER A 155 5.24 -8.57 -10.16
C SER A 155 6.57 -7.97 -9.70
N THR A 156 7.69 -8.51 -10.20
CA THR A 156 9.04 -8.04 -9.85
C THR A 156 9.21 -6.53 -10.08
N ARG A 157 8.56 -5.99 -11.12
CA ARG A 157 8.60 -4.56 -11.48
C ARG A 157 8.01 -3.66 -10.38
N LEU A 158 6.91 -4.05 -9.75
CA LEU A 158 6.21 -3.21 -8.77
C LEU A 158 7.00 -3.00 -7.47
N TRP A 159 7.93 -3.89 -7.14
CA TRP A 159 8.82 -3.70 -6.00
C TRP A 159 9.64 -2.41 -6.10
N ALA A 160 9.99 -2.00 -7.34
CA ALA A 160 10.65 -0.74 -7.59
C ALA A 160 9.70 0.46 -7.49
N SER A 161 8.38 0.27 -7.66
CA SER A 161 7.42 1.37 -7.81
C SER A 161 7.88 2.38 -8.88
N PRO A 162 7.96 1.95 -10.15
CA PRO A 162 8.63 2.68 -11.22
C PRO A 162 7.96 4.01 -11.62
N ASP A 163 6.65 4.13 -11.42
CA ASP A 163 5.86 5.27 -11.91
C ASP A 163 5.41 6.21 -10.79
N ASN A 164 5.07 5.67 -9.63
CA ASN A 164 4.70 6.42 -8.44
C ASN A 164 5.19 5.67 -7.20
N GLU A 165 5.79 6.38 -6.23
CA GLU A 165 6.36 5.82 -5.00
C GLU A 165 5.41 4.92 -4.20
N ARG A 166 4.10 5.13 -4.35
CA ARG A 166 3.04 4.42 -3.61
C ARG A 166 2.56 3.15 -4.30
N GLN A 167 2.99 2.84 -5.52
CA GLN A 167 2.52 1.66 -6.27
C GLN A 167 2.63 0.37 -5.46
N LEU A 168 3.76 0.13 -4.80
CA LEU A 168 3.93 -1.07 -3.97
C LEU A 168 3.02 -1.05 -2.74
N THR A 169 2.86 0.09 -2.07
CA THR A 169 1.95 0.24 -0.92
C THR A 169 0.50 -0.05 -1.32
N ILE A 170 0.04 0.46 -2.48
CA ILE A 170 -1.30 0.16 -3.00
C ILE A 170 -1.43 -1.32 -3.35
N ALA A 171 -0.42 -1.93 -4.00
CA ALA A 171 -0.44 -3.36 -4.30
C ALA A 171 -0.55 -4.23 -3.04
N LEU A 172 0.25 -3.93 -2.00
CA LEU A 172 0.23 -4.66 -0.73
C LEU A 172 -1.09 -4.46 0.02
N ARG A 173 -1.60 -3.23 0.08
CA ARG A 173 -2.89 -2.93 0.71
C ARG A 173 -4.04 -3.61 -0.02
N PHE A 174 -4.01 -3.65 -1.35
CA PHE A 174 -4.97 -4.41 -2.14
C PHE A 174 -4.92 -5.91 -1.83
N LEU A 175 -3.73 -6.51 -1.72
CA LEU A 175 -3.60 -7.91 -1.28
C LEU A 175 -4.16 -8.12 0.13
N LEU A 176 -3.87 -7.21 1.06
CA LEU A 176 -4.39 -7.29 2.42
C LEU A 176 -5.92 -7.22 2.43
N THR A 177 -6.51 -6.34 1.63
CA THR A 177 -7.96 -6.22 1.50
C THR A 177 -8.58 -7.46 0.86
N ARG A 178 -7.96 -8.05 -0.19
CA ARG A 178 -8.42 -9.34 -0.75
C ARG A 178 -8.35 -10.47 0.25
N LEU A 179 -7.25 -10.55 1.02
CA LEU A 179 -7.09 -11.53 2.09
C LEU A 179 -8.18 -11.37 3.14
N TRP A 180 -8.47 -10.13 3.52
CA TRP A 180 -9.52 -9.85 4.49
C TRP A 180 -10.88 -10.34 4.01
N PHE A 181 -11.26 -10.02 2.77
CA PHE A 181 -12.52 -10.50 2.21
C PHE A 181 -12.57 -12.03 2.11
N ALA A 182 -11.47 -12.68 1.75
CA ALA A 182 -11.41 -14.14 1.67
C ALA A 182 -11.59 -14.84 3.02
N LEU A 183 -11.28 -14.18 4.13
CA LEU A 183 -11.36 -14.74 5.49
C LEU A 183 -12.60 -14.28 6.27
N SER A 184 -13.09 -13.08 5.99
CA SER A 184 -14.10 -12.41 6.84
C SER A 184 -15.45 -12.23 6.14
N ALA A 185 -15.50 -12.24 4.80
CA ALA A 185 -16.78 -12.22 4.10
C ALA A 185 -17.29 -13.64 3.86
N VAL A 186 -18.48 -13.94 4.37
CA VAL A 186 -19.28 -15.08 3.91
C VAL A 186 -19.72 -14.74 2.48
N ILE A 187 -18.89 -15.06 1.49
CA ILE A 187 -19.28 -14.89 0.09
C ILE A 187 -20.28 -16.01 -0.22
N GLU A 188 -21.57 -15.65 -0.30
CA GLU A 188 -22.69 -16.54 -0.61
C GLU A 188 -22.68 -17.07 -2.06
N SER A 189 -21.75 -16.60 -2.91
CA SER A 189 -21.63 -17.12 -4.28
C SER A 189 -20.93 -18.48 -4.28
N ALA A 190 -21.74 -19.54 -4.19
CA ALA A 190 -21.36 -20.94 -4.04
C ALA A 190 -20.46 -21.58 -5.12
N ASN A 191 -20.01 -20.85 -6.15
CA ASN A 191 -19.34 -21.46 -7.33
C ASN A 191 -18.01 -20.83 -7.76
N VAL A 192 -17.53 -19.75 -7.14
CA VAL A 192 -16.20 -19.21 -7.43
C VAL A 192 -15.25 -19.65 -6.34
N ALA A 193 -14.27 -20.48 -6.68
CA ALA A 193 -13.29 -20.96 -5.72
C ALA A 193 -12.59 -19.77 -5.04
N ARG A 194 -12.78 -19.66 -3.72
CA ARG A 194 -12.29 -18.54 -2.87
C ARG A 194 -10.78 -18.37 -2.90
N ASP A 195 -10.05 -19.37 -3.42
CA ASP A 195 -8.60 -19.37 -3.57
C ASP A 195 -8.10 -18.94 -4.95
N THR A 196 -8.98 -18.67 -5.92
CA THR A 196 -8.58 -18.21 -7.28
C THR A 196 -7.69 -16.96 -7.26
N TRP A 197 -7.86 -16.10 -6.25
CA TRP A 197 -7.03 -14.92 -6.08
C TRP A 197 -5.58 -15.23 -5.68
N LEU A 198 -5.33 -16.36 -5.01
CA LEU A 198 -3.97 -16.82 -4.66
C LEU A 198 -3.16 -17.20 -5.90
N HIS A 199 -3.85 -17.43 -7.02
CA HIS A 199 -3.23 -17.67 -8.33
C HIS A 199 -3.13 -16.39 -9.17
N SER A 200 -3.41 -15.24 -8.60
CA SER A 200 -3.41 -13.98 -9.33
C SER A 200 -2.18 -13.15 -8.97
N VAL A 201 -1.53 -12.58 -9.97
CA VAL A 201 -0.35 -11.71 -9.84
C VAL A 201 -0.77 -10.28 -10.11
N ILE A 202 -0.47 -9.36 -9.19
CA ILE A 202 -0.61 -7.92 -9.43
C ILE A 202 0.51 -7.51 -10.38
N THR A 203 0.14 -7.13 -11.60
CA THR A 203 1.09 -6.79 -12.66
C THR A 203 1.37 -5.31 -12.74
N ASP A 204 0.37 -4.47 -12.48
CA ASP A 204 0.48 -3.02 -12.57
C ASP A 204 -0.43 -2.28 -11.59
N VAL A 205 -0.04 -1.05 -11.23
CA VAL A 205 -0.80 -0.17 -10.34
C VAL A 205 -0.66 1.27 -10.81
N VAL A 206 -1.78 1.95 -11.06
CA VAL A 206 -1.79 3.29 -11.69
C VAL A 206 -2.74 4.22 -10.94
N GLU A 207 -2.26 5.41 -10.60
CA GLU A 207 -3.09 6.46 -10.01
C GLU A 207 -4.06 7.03 -11.05
N LYS A 208 -5.36 7.04 -10.75
CA LYS A 208 -6.40 7.58 -11.64
C LYS A 208 -6.92 8.93 -11.17
N VAL A 209 -7.11 9.08 -9.86
CA VAL A 209 -7.44 10.34 -9.21
C VAL A 209 -6.41 10.57 -8.12
N GLY A 210 -5.69 11.70 -8.22
CA GLY A 210 -4.58 12.03 -7.34
C GLY A 210 -4.94 11.93 -5.87
N GLY A 211 -4.23 11.08 -5.12
CA GLY A 211 -4.43 10.92 -3.68
C GLY A 211 -5.70 10.15 -3.27
N GLU A 212 -6.46 9.57 -4.21
CA GLU A 212 -7.79 9.03 -3.91
C GLU A 212 -8.13 7.71 -4.58
N ILE A 213 -8.00 7.60 -5.91
CA ILE A 213 -8.47 6.43 -6.65
C ILE A 213 -7.35 5.89 -7.51
N TRP A 214 -7.16 4.58 -7.42
CA TRP A 214 -6.12 3.83 -8.11
C TRP A 214 -6.73 2.71 -8.94
N CYS A 215 -6.03 2.32 -10.00
CA CYS A 215 -6.28 1.09 -10.74
C CYS A 215 -5.25 0.04 -10.33
N VAL A 216 -5.71 -1.18 -10.09
CA VAL A 216 -4.85 -2.35 -9.87
C VAL A 216 -5.12 -3.37 -10.96
N THR A 217 -4.10 -3.67 -11.75
CA THR A 217 -4.15 -4.70 -12.80
C THR A 217 -3.65 -6.02 -12.24
N VAL A 218 -4.44 -7.06 -12.44
CA VAL A 218 -4.22 -8.39 -11.92
C VAL A 218 -4.27 -9.38 -13.09
N GLN A 219 -3.30 -10.28 -13.16
CA GLN A 219 -3.27 -11.38 -14.12
C GLN A 219 -3.45 -12.70 -13.39
N ASN A 220 -4.44 -13.50 -13.80
CA ASN A 220 -4.58 -14.86 -13.31
C ASN A 220 -3.49 -15.74 -13.95
N SER A 221 -2.64 -16.37 -13.16
CA SER A 221 -1.52 -17.18 -13.65
C SER A 221 -1.97 -18.48 -14.35
N LEU A 222 -3.18 -18.96 -14.06
CA LEU A 222 -3.74 -20.20 -14.61
C LEU A 222 -4.46 -19.93 -15.94
N SER A 223 -5.31 -18.91 -15.99
CA SER A 223 -6.09 -18.58 -17.19
C SER A 223 -5.42 -17.56 -18.11
N GLY A 224 -4.39 -16.86 -17.63
CA GLY A 224 -3.77 -15.74 -18.34
C GLY A 224 -4.63 -14.48 -18.43
N GLN A 225 -5.87 -14.51 -17.94
CA GLN A 225 -6.81 -13.39 -18.03
C GLN A 225 -6.39 -12.22 -17.15
N PHE A 226 -6.61 -11.01 -17.66
CA PHE A 226 -6.39 -9.77 -16.94
C PHE A 226 -7.69 -9.21 -16.39
N GLN A 227 -7.61 -8.63 -15.19
CA GLN A 227 -8.67 -7.87 -14.56
C GLN A 227 -8.10 -6.56 -14.05
N VAL A 228 -8.84 -5.47 -14.21
CA VAL A 228 -8.44 -4.15 -13.71
C VAL A 228 -9.48 -3.71 -12.69
N PHE A 229 -9.03 -3.39 -11.48
CA PHE A 229 -9.89 -2.97 -10.38
C PHE A 229 -9.70 -1.48 -10.12
N HIS A 230 -10.78 -0.72 -10.05
CA HIS A 230 -10.76 0.60 -9.42
C HIS A 230 -10.81 0.41 -7.91
N VAL A 231 -9.87 0.99 -7.17
CA VAL A 231 -9.76 0.85 -5.72
C VAL A 231 -9.60 2.21 -5.05
N LEU A 232 -10.13 2.35 -3.84
CA LEU A 232 -9.88 3.52 -3.02
C LEU A 232 -8.46 3.47 -2.44
N GLU A 233 -7.71 4.56 -2.51
CA GLU A 233 -6.34 4.62 -2.02
C GLU A 233 -6.19 4.24 -0.54
N ALA A 234 -7.10 4.73 0.30
CA ALA A 234 -6.99 4.62 1.75
C ALA A 234 -7.16 3.18 2.23
N THR A 235 -8.10 2.44 1.65
CA THR A 235 -8.51 1.10 2.09
C THR A 235 -8.20 0.00 1.07
N CYS A 236 -7.92 0.36 -0.18
CA CYS A 236 -7.87 -0.52 -1.35
C CYS A 236 -9.10 -1.42 -1.53
N GLU A 237 -10.25 -1.02 -0.98
CA GLU A 237 -11.52 -1.65 -1.31
C GLU A 237 -11.88 -1.39 -2.77
N VAL A 238 -12.48 -2.39 -3.41
CA VAL A 238 -12.82 -2.37 -4.82
C VAL A 238 -14.10 -1.56 -5.03
N LEU A 239 -13.97 -0.48 -5.79
CA LEU A 239 -15.08 0.36 -6.23
C LEU A 239 -15.84 -0.28 -7.40
N GLY A 240 -15.12 -1.00 -8.27
CA GLY A 240 -15.65 -1.69 -9.43
C GLY A 240 -14.57 -2.23 -10.35
N LEU A 241 -14.97 -2.92 -11.42
CA LEU A 241 -14.06 -3.40 -12.46
C LEU A 241 -13.93 -2.32 -13.55
N ALA A 242 -12.71 -1.91 -13.86
CA ALA A 242 -12.42 -1.17 -15.08
C ALA A 242 -12.45 -2.18 -16.23
N GLY A 243 -13.32 -1.95 -17.22
CA GLY A 243 -13.68 -2.95 -18.24
C GLY A 243 -12.49 -3.70 -18.87
N GLY A 244 -12.68 -5.00 -19.09
CA GLY A 244 -11.77 -5.85 -19.85
C GLY A 244 -12.33 -6.14 -21.24
N THR A 245 -11.58 -5.74 -22.28
CA THR A 245 -11.74 -6.04 -23.73
C THR A 245 -13.10 -5.93 -24.43
N HIS A 246 -14.26 -5.88 -23.78
CA HIS A 246 -15.55 -5.59 -24.40
C HIS A 246 -16.56 -5.10 -23.33
N ASP A 247 -16.90 -3.80 -23.36
CA ASP A 247 -18.09 -3.09 -22.83
C ASP A 247 -18.64 -3.27 -21.39
N ASP A 248 -18.10 -4.15 -20.54
CA ASP A 248 -18.62 -4.33 -19.17
C ASP A 248 -17.80 -3.56 -18.12
N GLU A 249 -17.82 -2.22 -18.15
CA GLU A 249 -17.36 -1.45 -16.99
C GLU A 249 -18.37 -1.62 -15.84
N LYS A 250 -18.07 -2.56 -14.93
CA LYS A 250 -18.88 -2.82 -13.73
C LYS A 250 -18.48 -1.87 -12.61
N LEU A 251 -18.53 -0.58 -12.91
CA LEU A 251 -18.35 0.48 -11.93
C LEU A 251 -19.72 1.10 -11.64
N ARG A 252 -20.01 1.37 -10.36
CA ARG A 252 -21.26 2.06 -10.03
C ARG A 252 -21.30 3.44 -10.71
N PRO A 253 -22.46 3.88 -11.23
CA PRO A 253 -22.55 5.14 -11.98
C PRO A 253 -22.07 6.38 -11.24
N ASP A 254 -22.22 6.42 -9.90
CA ASP A 254 -21.74 7.53 -9.08
C ASP A 254 -20.22 7.58 -8.99
N TRP A 255 -19.55 6.43 -8.84
CA TRP A 255 -18.08 6.36 -8.90
C TRP A 255 -17.54 6.69 -10.30
N ALA A 256 -18.20 6.19 -11.36
CA ALA A 256 -17.82 6.53 -12.73
C ALA A 256 -17.93 8.04 -12.96
N THR A 257 -19.05 8.65 -12.56
CA THR A 257 -19.26 10.10 -12.64
C THR A 257 -18.22 10.87 -11.84
N TYR A 258 -17.93 10.44 -10.61
CA TYR A 258 -16.92 11.06 -9.76
C TYR A 258 -15.53 11.04 -10.41
N ILE A 259 -15.10 9.88 -10.92
CA ILE A 259 -13.80 9.72 -11.58
C ILE A 259 -13.71 10.61 -12.83
N GLU A 260 -14.74 10.63 -13.66
CA GLU A 260 -14.76 11.48 -14.87
C GLU A 260 -14.75 12.98 -14.53
N GLN A 261 -15.52 13.41 -13.53
CA GLN A 261 -15.49 14.80 -13.06
C GLN A 261 -14.10 15.20 -12.53
N ARG A 262 -13.43 14.30 -11.80
CA ARG A 262 -12.08 14.53 -11.27
C ARG A 262 -11.03 14.61 -12.39
N LYS A 263 -11.14 13.76 -13.42
CA LYS A 263 -10.24 13.80 -14.59
C LYS A 263 -10.34 15.13 -15.34
N GLY A 264 -11.55 15.67 -15.51
CA GLY A 264 -11.76 16.93 -16.22
C GLY A 264 -11.31 18.18 -15.44
N ASN A 265 -11.21 18.09 -14.11
CA ASN A 265 -10.96 19.26 -13.26
C ASN A 265 -10.29 18.90 -11.92
N PRO A 266 -9.00 18.49 -11.95
CA PRO A 266 -8.31 17.97 -10.77
C PRO A 266 -8.17 19.02 -9.65
N ASP A 267 -7.97 20.30 -9.98
CA ASP A 267 -7.64 21.34 -9.01
C ASP A 267 -8.85 22.00 -8.33
N LYS A 268 -10.05 21.90 -8.92
CA LYS A 268 -11.26 22.58 -8.39
C LYS A 268 -12.22 21.67 -7.65
N THR A 269 -11.91 20.39 -7.55
CA THR A 269 -12.82 19.42 -6.95
C THR A 269 -12.39 19.13 -5.51
N SER A 270 -13.35 19.30 -4.61
CA SER A 270 -13.27 18.92 -3.21
C SER A 270 -12.79 17.47 -3.04
N PRO A 271 -11.90 17.18 -2.07
CA PRO A 271 -11.51 15.82 -1.72
C PRO A 271 -12.72 14.91 -1.43
N LEU A 272 -12.57 13.60 -1.64
CA LEU A 272 -13.62 12.61 -1.42
C LEU A 272 -14.26 12.73 -0.02
N TYR A 273 -13.45 13.03 1.00
CA TYR A 273 -13.91 13.23 2.36
C TYR A 273 -14.94 14.37 2.51
N GLU A 274 -14.95 15.36 1.63
CA GLU A 274 -15.94 16.44 1.65
C GLU A 274 -17.28 16.01 1.02
N ALA A 275 -17.28 14.94 0.21
CA ALA A 275 -18.49 14.32 -0.30
C ALA A 275 -19.15 13.36 0.72
N MET A 276 -18.45 13.02 1.79
CA MET A 276 -18.97 12.17 2.87
C MET A 276 -19.90 12.95 3.79
N ARG A 277 -20.95 12.28 4.27
CA ARG A 277 -21.89 12.79 5.29
C ARG A 277 -21.76 11.98 6.56
N TRP A 278 -21.69 12.67 7.69
CA TRP A 278 -21.80 12.07 9.03
C TRP A 278 -22.91 12.75 9.81
N ALA A 279 -23.36 12.10 10.89
CA ALA A 279 -24.22 12.73 11.88
C ALA A 279 -23.38 13.63 12.80
N ASP A 280 -24.00 14.66 13.38
CA ASP A 280 -23.38 15.58 14.34
C ASP A 280 -22.08 16.26 13.85
N TYR A 281 -22.23 17.24 12.96
CA TYR A 281 -21.10 18.06 12.47
C TYR A 281 -20.49 18.97 13.54
N GLY A 282 -21.17 19.15 14.68
CA GLY A 282 -20.71 19.96 15.81
C GLY A 282 -19.56 19.27 16.53
N GLU A 283 -19.72 17.98 16.82
CA GLU A 283 -18.74 17.20 17.57
C GLU A 283 -17.71 16.49 16.67
N TYR A 284 -18.09 16.14 15.44
CA TYR A 284 -17.26 15.36 14.53
C TYR A 284 -16.85 16.13 13.27
N GLU A 285 -15.63 15.88 12.82
CA GLU A 285 -15.08 16.32 11.54
C GLU A 285 -14.68 15.08 10.75
N ARG A 286 -15.34 14.88 9.59
CA ARG A 286 -15.16 13.69 8.74
C ARG A 286 -15.41 12.39 9.50
N GLY A 287 -16.39 12.39 10.41
CA GLY A 287 -16.69 11.24 11.27
C GLY A 287 -15.69 11.01 12.40
N ILE A 288 -14.76 11.93 12.67
CA ILE A 288 -13.74 11.80 13.72
C ILE A 288 -13.94 12.92 14.76
N SER A 289 -13.86 12.57 16.05
CA SER A 289 -14.03 13.49 17.17
C SER A 289 -13.11 14.70 17.05
N ARG A 290 -13.69 15.91 17.00
CA ARG A 290 -12.92 17.17 16.90
C ARG A 290 -12.03 17.37 18.11
N HIS A 291 -12.49 16.96 19.30
CA HIS A 291 -11.70 17.05 20.52
C HIS A 291 -10.44 16.18 20.41
N TRP A 292 -10.60 14.94 19.94
CA TRP A 292 -9.46 14.04 19.72
C TRP A 292 -8.52 14.57 18.63
N LEU A 293 -9.04 15.04 17.50
CA LEU A 293 -8.21 15.63 16.43
C LEU A 293 -7.34 16.79 16.93
N ARG A 294 -7.86 17.67 17.80
CA ARG A 294 -7.10 18.77 18.41
C ARG A 294 -5.98 18.29 19.32
N ARG A 295 -6.20 17.22 20.10
CA ARG A 295 -5.15 16.63 20.95
C ARG A 295 -4.09 15.94 20.08
N THR A 296 -4.54 15.17 19.11
CA THR A 296 -3.68 14.37 18.24
C THR A 296 -2.81 15.24 17.32
N SER A 297 -3.28 16.42 16.89
CA SER A 297 -2.47 17.34 16.08
C SER A 297 -1.21 17.85 16.79
N GLN A 298 -1.19 17.84 18.13
CA GLN A 298 -0.05 18.26 18.94
C GLN A 298 1.01 17.16 19.09
N MET A 299 0.73 15.92 18.65
CA MET A 299 1.59 14.75 18.82
C MET A 299 2.59 14.54 17.66
N GLY A 300 2.72 15.50 16.73
CA GLY A 300 3.66 15.42 15.61
C GLY A 300 3.41 14.20 14.70
N VAL A 301 4.48 13.44 14.40
CA VAL A 301 4.42 12.28 13.48
C VAL A 301 3.48 11.18 13.99
N GLN A 302 3.46 10.93 15.31
CA GLN A 302 2.54 9.97 15.91
C GLN A 302 1.09 10.41 15.72
N GLY A 303 0.82 11.70 15.91
CA GLY A 303 -0.50 12.28 15.67
C GLY A 303 -0.97 12.12 14.24
N ALA A 304 -0.09 12.39 13.27
CA ALA A 304 -0.37 12.19 11.85
C ALA A 304 -0.67 10.72 11.52
N ALA A 305 0.04 9.77 12.13
CA ALA A 305 -0.21 8.34 11.96
C ALA A 305 -1.58 7.92 12.51
N LEU A 306 -1.91 8.32 13.75
CA LEU A 306 -3.20 8.03 14.36
C LEU A 306 -4.36 8.61 13.55
N ARG A 307 -4.24 9.86 13.10
CA ARG A 307 -5.23 10.51 12.23
C ARG A 307 -5.44 9.71 10.95
N ARG A 308 -4.36 9.27 10.28
CA ARG A 308 -4.47 8.47 9.04
C ARG A 308 -5.16 7.14 9.28
N ILE A 309 -4.92 6.48 10.41
CA ILE A 309 -5.62 5.24 10.78
C ILE A 309 -7.11 5.51 11.01
N ALA A 310 -7.47 6.58 11.72
CA ALA A 310 -8.87 6.98 11.91
C ALA A 310 -9.57 7.24 10.57
N GLU A 311 -8.95 8.01 9.69
CA GLU A 311 -9.49 8.32 8.35
C GLU A 311 -9.69 7.05 7.50
N ARG A 312 -8.76 6.08 7.57
CA ARG A 312 -8.92 4.77 6.91
C ARG A 312 -10.10 3.99 7.45
N TYR A 313 -10.25 3.91 8.77
CA TYR A 313 -11.39 3.22 9.40
C TYR A 313 -12.72 3.87 8.99
N THR A 314 -12.80 5.19 9.07
CA THR A 314 -13.97 5.95 8.63
C THR A 314 -14.35 5.60 7.19
N LEU A 315 -13.40 5.54 6.27
CA LEU A 315 -13.66 5.15 4.88
C LEU A 315 -14.02 3.67 4.72
N ALA A 316 -13.40 2.78 5.50
CA ALA A 316 -13.74 1.36 5.49
C ALA A 316 -15.21 1.14 5.91
N CYS A 317 -15.70 1.89 6.89
CA CYS A 317 -17.11 1.83 7.31
C CYS A 317 -18.09 2.33 6.24
N VAL A 318 -17.63 3.10 5.25
CA VAL A 318 -18.46 3.60 4.14
C VAL A 318 -18.53 2.59 3.00
N LEU A 319 -17.42 1.91 2.73
CA LEU A 319 -17.21 1.17 1.51
C LEU A 319 -17.47 -0.33 1.60
N THR A 320 -17.71 -0.86 2.81
CA THR A 320 -17.92 -2.30 3.04
C THR A 320 -18.71 -2.93 1.88
N LEU A 321 -18.01 -3.82 1.17
CA LEU A 321 -18.24 -4.27 -0.21
C LEU A 321 -19.68 -4.66 -0.56
N ARG A 322 -20.51 -5.01 0.43
CA ARG A 322 -21.96 -5.19 0.25
C ARG A 322 -22.61 -3.97 -0.38
N HIS A 323 -22.09 -2.76 -0.19
CA HIS A 323 -22.66 -1.52 -0.77
C HIS A 323 -21.94 -1.05 -2.04
N SER A 324 -20.69 -1.48 -2.28
CA SER A 324 -19.93 -1.06 -3.47
C SER A 324 -20.13 -1.98 -4.68
N LEU A 325 -20.29 -3.31 -4.48
CA LEU A 325 -20.54 -4.26 -5.57
C LEU A 325 -22.02 -4.62 -5.77
N SER A 326 -22.88 -4.54 -4.74
CA SER A 326 -24.32 -4.85 -4.91
C SER A 326 -25.09 -3.75 -5.66
N GLY A 327 -24.48 -2.58 -5.88
CA GLY A 327 -25.08 -1.45 -6.58
C GLY A 327 -26.22 -0.73 -5.85
N SER A 328 -26.63 -1.17 -4.66
CA SER A 328 -27.71 -0.52 -3.92
C SER A 328 -27.20 0.56 -2.97
N TRP A 329 -27.65 1.80 -3.19
CA TRP A 329 -27.40 2.92 -2.28
C TRP A 329 -28.20 2.71 -0.98
N MET A 330 -27.60 3.06 0.15
CA MET A 330 -28.23 2.96 1.46
C MET A 330 -28.08 4.25 2.29
N THR A 331 -29.11 4.56 3.07
CA THR A 331 -29.11 5.63 4.08
C THR A 331 -28.26 5.23 5.31
N SER A 332 -27.80 6.19 6.14
CA SER A 332 -27.12 5.87 7.42
C SER A 332 -27.90 4.87 8.29
N PRO A 333 -29.23 5.02 8.50
CA PRO A 333 -30.00 4.04 9.28
C PRO A 333 -30.07 2.65 8.63
N GLN A 334 -30.09 2.57 7.30
CA GLN A 334 -30.09 1.27 6.61
C GLN A 334 -28.74 0.55 6.77
N MET A 335 -27.62 1.26 6.64
CA MET A 335 -26.30 0.70 6.92
C MET A 335 -26.20 0.26 8.39
N ALA A 336 -26.78 1.03 9.32
CA ALA A 336 -26.85 0.67 10.74
C ALA A 336 -27.61 -0.63 10.99
N GLN A 337 -28.79 -0.75 10.39
CA GLN A 337 -29.65 -1.91 10.51
C GLN A 337 -29.00 -3.14 9.89
N GLU A 338 -28.40 -3.01 8.70
CA GLU A 338 -27.70 -4.12 8.06
C GLU A 338 -26.47 -4.57 8.87
N PHE A 339 -25.69 -3.61 9.39
CA PHE A 339 -24.57 -3.91 10.27
C PHE A 339 -25.01 -4.65 11.54
N ALA A 340 -26.16 -4.28 12.09
CA ALA A 340 -26.78 -4.96 13.23
C ALA A 340 -27.38 -6.35 12.86
N GLY A 341 -27.25 -6.80 11.60
CA GLY A 341 -27.80 -8.07 11.12
C GLY A 341 -29.33 -8.06 10.92
N LEU A 342 -29.94 -6.87 10.88
CA LEU A 342 -31.38 -6.66 10.77
C LEU A 342 -31.78 -6.41 9.30
N SER A 343 -31.59 -7.41 8.43
CA SER A 343 -31.83 -7.27 6.99
C SER A 343 -33.33 -7.17 6.66
N GLN A 344 -33.85 -5.96 6.41
CA GLN A 344 -35.13 -5.79 5.71
C GLN A 344 -34.86 -5.52 4.21
N HIS A 345 -35.07 -6.55 3.37
CA HIS A 345 -34.98 -6.42 1.92
C HIS A 345 -36.10 -5.53 1.35
N ARG A 346 -35.91 -4.22 1.36
CA ARG A 346 -36.63 -3.30 0.46
C ARG A 346 -35.69 -2.19 0.02
N ALA A 347 -35.08 -2.38 -1.15
CA ALA A 347 -34.33 -1.32 -1.81
C ALA A 347 -35.32 -0.20 -2.20
N LEU A 348 -35.17 0.96 -1.59
CA LEU A 348 -35.88 2.16 -2.01
C LEU A 348 -35.14 2.76 -3.22
N ALA A 349 -35.89 3.36 -4.15
CA ALA A 349 -35.33 4.02 -5.32
C ALA A 349 -34.31 5.09 -4.89
N VAL A 350 -33.12 5.07 -5.49
CA VAL A 350 -32.08 6.07 -5.23
C VAL A 350 -32.62 7.45 -5.62
N PRO A 351 -32.62 8.44 -4.71
CA PRO A 351 -33.01 9.80 -5.08
C PRO A 351 -32.05 10.28 -6.18
N ALA A 352 -32.56 10.81 -7.30
CA ALA A 352 -31.78 11.26 -8.46
C ALA A 352 -30.71 12.36 -8.16
N LYS A 353 -30.59 12.80 -6.90
CA LYS A 353 -29.63 13.80 -6.40
C LYS A 353 -28.75 13.31 -5.24
N ALA A 354 -28.73 12.01 -4.95
CA ALA A 354 -27.91 11.46 -3.86
C ALA A 354 -26.44 11.32 -4.28
N THR A 355 -25.71 12.43 -4.38
CA THR A 355 -24.27 12.46 -4.68
C THR A 355 -23.37 12.27 -3.45
N ARG A 356 -23.95 11.99 -2.28
CA ARG A 356 -23.20 11.96 -1.01
C ARG A 356 -23.28 10.59 -0.36
N VAL A 357 -22.15 10.16 0.19
CA VAL A 357 -22.00 8.86 0.84
C VAL A 357 -22.09 9.02 2.35
N ASN A 358 -22.91 8.20 2.98
CA ASN A 358 -23.19 8.31 4.40
C ASN A 358 -22.16 7.52 5.22
N LEU A 359 -21.88 7.99 6.44
CA LEU A 359 -21.10 7.31 7.46
C LEU A 359 -22.03 6.63 8.48
N HIS A 360 -21.61 5.47 8.96
CA HIS A 360 -22.30 4.75 10.03
C HIS A 360 -21.58 4.84 11.39
N HIS A 361 -20.24 4.81 11.41
CA HIS A 361 -19.47 4.91 12.65
C HIS A 361 -18.78 6.26 12.80
N HIS A 362 -18.72 6.72 14.05
CA HIS A 362 -17.89 7.83 14.48
C HIS A 362 -16.67 7.32 15.25
N VAL A 363 -15.55 8.00 15.09
CA VAL A 363 -14.29 7.68 15.77
C VAL A 363 -14.09 8.65 16.92
N GLU A 364 -14.02 8.14 18.15
CA GLU A 364 -13.66 8.90 19.34
C GLU A 364 -12.15 8.98 19.54
N SER A 365 -11.46 7.85 19.36
CA SER A 365 -10.00 7.79 19.48
C SER A 365 -9.42 6.56 18.81
N VAL A 366 -8.11 6.61 18.55
CA VAL A 366 -7.32 5.48 18.02
C VAL A 366 -6.16 5.19 18.96
N HIS A 367 -5.93 3.91 19.22
CA HIS A 367 -4.91 3.42 20.15
C HIS A 367 -4.00 2.39 19.47
N LEU A 368 -2.70 2.46 19.79
CA LEU A 368 -1.67 1.51 19.32
C LEU A 368 -1.15 0.61 20.46
N THR A 369 -1.78 0.71 21.62
CA THR A 369 -1.47 -0.04 22.83
C THR A 369 -2.73 -0.73 23.32
N ALA A 370 -2.59 -1.94 23.84
CA ALA A 370 -3.65 -2.64 24.53
C ALA A 370 -4.01 -1.93 25.86
N THR A 371 -5.12 -2.33 26.48
CA THR A 371 -5.55 -1.84 27.80
C THR A 371 -4.52 -2.11 28.90
N SER A 372 -3.63 -3.08 28.70
CA SER A 372 -2.49 -3.38 29.57
C SER A 372 -1.34 -2.35 29.49
N GLY A 373 -1.42 -1.39 28.56
CA GLY A 373 -0.36 -0.43 28.25
C GLY A 373 0.74 -0.99 27.34
N ARG A 374 0.67 -2.27 26.96
CA ARG A 374 1.64 -2.90 26.04
C ARG A 374 1.32 -2.56 24.58
N PRO A 375 2.33 -2.49 23.70
CA PRO A 375 2.10 -2.21 22.28
C PRO A 375 1.30 -3.34 21.63
N LEU A 376 0.33 -2.98 20.79
CA LEU A 376 -0.37 -3.92 19.92
C LEU A 376 0.58 -4.46 18.85
N HIS A 377 0.19 -5.57 18.22
CA HIS A 377 0.84 -6.07 17.02
C HIS A 377 1.02 -4.95 15.99
N PRO A 378 2.17 -4.84 15.28
CA PRO A 378 2.46 -3.73 14.37
C PRO A 378 1.38 -3.43 13.33
N ALA A 379 0.62 -4.44 12.91
CA ALA A 379 -0.48 -4.29 11.96
C ALA A 379 -1.84 -3.87 12.57
N LEU A 380 -1.99 -3.88 13.90
CA LEU A 380 -3.27 -3.67 14.59
C LEU A 380 -3.37 -2.32 15.29
N ALA A 381 -4.52 -1.68 15.16
CA ALA A 381 -4.94 -0.58 16.02
C ALA A 381 -6.29 -0.88 16.65
N VAL A 382 -6.59 -0.20 17.76
CA VAL A 382 -7.92 -0.17 18.36
C VAL A 382 -8.57 1.16 18.05
N VAL A 383 -9.79 1.12 17.52
CA VAL A 383 -10.64 2.29 17.31
C VAL A 383 -11.73 2.28 18.37
N GLN A 384 -11.78 3.34 19.16
CA GLN A 384 -12.91 3.62 20.05
C GLN A 384 -13.98 4.35 19.24
N THR A 385 -15.19 3.81 19.27
CA THR A 385 -16.41 4.49 18.83
C THR A 385 -17.25 4.88 20.05
N PRO A 386 -18.32 5.69 19.93
CA PRO A 386 -19.16 6.03 21.07
C PRO A 386 -19.78 4.83 21.79
N THR A 387 -19.96 3.70 21.09
CA THR A 387 -20.64 2.53 21.63
C THR A 387 -19.72 1.35 21.93
N ARG A 388 -18.63 1.17 21.17
CA ARG A 388 -17.77 -0.02 21.24
C ARG A 388 -16.33 0.23 20.82
N GLU A 389 -15.44 -0.67 21.23
CA GLU A 389 -14.09 -0.80 20.70
C GLU A 389 -13.99 -1.80 19.53
N TYR A 390 -13.20 -1.46 18.51
CA TYR A 390 -12.92 -2.32 17.36
C TYR A 390 -11.43 -2.51 17.15
N TYR A 391 -11.01 -3.75 16.88
CA TYR A 391 -9.67 -4.08 16.42
C TYR A 391 -9.63 -4.01 14.91
N ILE A 392 -8.70 -3.24 14.36
CA ILE A 392 -8.62 -2.97 12.92
C ILE A 392 -7.20 -3.18 12.39
N LEU A 393 -7.11 -3.45 11.09
CA LEU A 393 -5.84 -3.42 10.36
C LEU A 393 -5.45 -1.97 10.05
N LYS A 394 -4.32 -1.49 10.56
CA LYS A 394 -3.86 -0.08 10.40
C LYS A 394 -3.73 0.35 8.94
N ASP A 395 -3.36 -0.59 8.07
CA ASP A 395 -3.03 -0.29 6.69
C ASP A 395 -4.26 -0.05 5.82
N ASN A 396 -5.44 -0.61 6.15
CA ASN A 396 -6.66 -0.43 5.35
C ASN A 396 -7.93 -0.11 6.15
N GLY A 397 -7.88 -0.07 7.48
CA GLY A 397 -9.02 0.26 8.33
C GLY A 397 -10.04 -0.85 8.51
N LEU A 398 -9.82 -2.06 7.97
CA LEU A 398 -10.79 -3.15 8.04
C LEU A 398 -10.79 -3.80 9.44
N GLU A 399 -12.00 -4.08 9.94
CA GLU A 399 -12.25 -4.68 11.25
C GLU A 399 -11.85 -6.16 11.28
N VAL A 400 -11.09 -6.57 12.29
CA VAL A 400 -10.67 -7.96 12.52
C VAL A 400 -11.10 -8.49 13.89
N GLY A 401 -11.87 -7.71 14.63
CA GLY A 401 -12.33 -8.02 15.98
C GLY A 401 -13.03 -6.83 16.64
N CYS A 402 -13.64 -7.09 17.79
CA CYS A 402 -14.41 -6.13 18.56
C CYS A 402 -14.16 -6.30 20.06
N GLU A 403 -14.73 -5.43 20.88
CA GLU A 403 -14.61 -5.44 22.35
C GLU A 403 -14.94 -6.80 22.97
N GLU A 404 -16.01 -7.47 22.51
CA GLU A 404 -16.52 -8.68 23.15
C GLU A 404 -15.69 -9.93 22.86
N VAL A 405 -15.12 -10.01 21.66
CA VAL A 405 -14.38 -11.20 21.17
C VAL A 405 -12.87 -10.97 21.19
N GLY A 406 -12.44 -9.72 21.24
CA GLY A 406 -11.08 -9.32 20.93
C GLY A 406 -10.77 -9.52 19.44
N VAL A 407 -9.49 -9.69 19.11
CA VAL A 407 -9.05 -10.09 17.77
C VAL A 407 -9.62 -11.47 17.44
N ALA A 408 -10.30 -11.60 16.30
CA ALA A 408 -10.91 -12.86 15.88
C ALA A 408 -9.89 -14.00 15.74
N SER A 409 -10.32 -15.23 16.03
CA SER A 409 -9.43 -16.40 16.14
C SER A 409 -8.54 -16.64 14.91
N VAL A 410 -9.08 -16.48 13.70
CA VAL A 410 -8.34 -16.62 12.43
C VAL A 410 -7.25 -15.56 12.32
N TRP A 411 -7.56 -14.31 12.66
CA TRP A 411 -6.63 -13.18 12.60
C TRP A 411 -5.55 -13.29 13.68
N ARG A 412 -5.88 -13.74 14.88
CA ARG A 412 -4.90 -14.04 15.95
C ARG A 412 -3.79 -14.97 15.46
N ARG A 413 -4.18 -16.03 14.77
CA ARG A 413 -3.22 -17.01 14.24
C ARG A 413 -2.38 -16.42 13.10
N ILE A 414 -3.00 -15.69 12.17
CA ILE A 414 -2.31 -15.06 11.03
C ILE A 414 -1.33 -13.98 11.49
N LEU A 415 -1.74 -13.13 12.42
CA LEU A 415 -0.94 -12.03 12.95
C LEU A 415 0.07 -12.51 13.99
N GLY A 416 -0.16 -13.65 14.64
CA GLY A 416 0.64 -14.09 15.79
C GLY A 416 0.41 -13.19 17.01
N CYS A 417 -0.85 -12.91 17.34
CA CYS A 417 -1.24 -12.12 18.50
C CYS A 417 -2.32 -12.82 19.33
N ASP A 418 -2.51 -12.37 20.57
CA ASP A 418 -3.59 -12.86 21.43
C ASP A 418 -4.93 -12.13 21.15
N ALA A 419 -5.95 -12.40 21.97
CA ALA A 419 -7.26 -11.73 21.88
C ALA A 419 -7.19 -10.22 22.11
N ARG A 420 -6.20 -9.72 22.84
CA ARG A 420 -6.01 -8.30 23.11
C ARG A 420 -5.14 -7.62 22.04
N GLY A 421 -4.74 -8.37 21.01
CA GLY A 421 -3.86 -7.90 19.96
C GLY A 421 -2.40 -7.76 20.39
N GLU A 422 -2.02 -8.29 21.56
CA GLU A 422 -0.63 -8.31 22.00
C GLU A 422 0.14 -9.39 21.22
N PRO A 423 1.37 -9.11 20.72
CA PRO A 423 2.19 -10.11 20.05
C PRO A 423 2.45 -11.33 20.94
N VAL A 424 2.26 -12.53 20.39
CA VAL A 424 2.63 -13.81 21.03
C VAL A 424 3.80 -14.39 20.25
N GLU A 425 4.73 -15.10 20.90
CA GLU A 425 5.88 -15.69 20.22
C GLU A 425 5.43 -16.52 18.99
N ARG A 426 5.90 -16.03 17.82
CA ARG A 426 5.53 -16.35 16.43
C ARG A 426 4.61 -17.56 16.21
N ALA A 427 3.34 -17.29 15.97
CA ALA A 427 2.58 -18.11 15.02
C ALA A 427 3.08 -17.78 13.60
N LYS A 428 3.71 -18.75 12.93
CA LYS A 428 3.95 -18.67 11.48
C LYS A 428 2.87 -19.50 10.80
N VAL A 429 1.83 -18.86 10.29
CA VAL A 429 0.91 -19.52 9.36
C VAL A 429 1.72 -19.84 8.09
N SER A 430 1.75 -21.08 7.67
CA SER A 430 2.32 -21.47 6.37
C SER A 430 1.35 -21.10 5.23
N PHE A 431 1.86 -20.98 3.99
CA PHE A 431 0.99 -20.78 2.83
C PHE A 431 -0.10 -21.87 2.72
N LYS A 432 0.25 -23.12 3.04
CA LYS A 432 -0.70 -24.25 3.05
C LYS A 432 -1.82 -24.06 4.07
N GLU A 433 -1.48 -23.62 5.28
CA GLU A 433 -2.48 -23.32 6.31
C GLU A 433 -3.35 -22.12 5.91
N LEU A 434 -2.77 -21.07 5.34
CA LEU A 434 -3.51 -19.92 4.82
C LEU A 434 -4.52 -20.36 3.75
N GLN A 435 -4.08 -21.18 2.79
CA GLN A 435 -4.93 -21.74 1.76
C GLN A 435 -6.03 -22.64 2.35
N ALA A 436 -5.69 -23.44 3.36
CA ALA A 436 -6.67 -24.27 4.07
C ALA A 436 -7.74 -23.41 4.79
N TYR A 437 -7.35 -22.29 5.40
CA TYR A 437 -8.30 -21.33 5.98
C TYR A 437 -9.25 -20.75 4.95
N VAL A 438 -8.72 -20.31 3.81
CA VAL A 438 -9.52 -19.74 2.73
C VAL A 438 -10.48 -20.77 2.12
N ARG A 439 -10.11 -22.06 2.10
CA ARG A 439 -10.92 -23.15 1.56
C ARG A 439 -11.91 -23.78 2.56
N GLY A 440 -11.58 -23.76 3.85
CA GLY A 440 -12.33 -24.42 4.91
C GLY A 440 -13.47 -23.59 5.49
N LEU A 441 -13.55 -22.31 5.11
CA LEU A 441 -14.69 -21.42 5.31
C LEU A 441 -15.62 -21.52 4.11
#